data_AF-A0A2J8A2L5-F1
#
_entry.id   AF-A0A2J8A2L5-F1
#
_cell.length_a   1.000
_cell.length_b   1.000
_cell.length_c   1.000
_cell.angle_alpha   90.00
_cell.angle_beta   90.00
_cell.angle_gamma   90.00
#
_symmetry.space_group_name_H-M   'P 1'
#
loop_
_entity.id
_entity.type
_entity.pdbx_description
1 polymer ?
#
loop_
_entity_poly.entity_id
_entity_poly.type
_entity_poly.pdbx_seq_one_letter_code
_entity_poly.pdbx_strand_id
1 'polypeptide(L)'
;FADGSAQQLSLPDADADAFEVVLGWVYTDTADIPAALAAGVAELADRLLLPELREQAVAVVEASVSASTVAALLLWAEARGPAFSALLSRLKGWYVENHEAVMRAARSPRLIVELMRDISSSPSKRARTL
;
A
#
# COMPACT_ATOMS: atom_id res chain seq x y z
N PHE A 1 -7.69 30.18 7.12
CA PHE A 1 -7.65 29.26 5.98
C PHE A 1 -7.12 30.03 4.79
N ALA A 2 -5.82 29.93 4.48
CA ALA A 2 -5.17 30.79 3.48
C ALA A 2 -4.96 30.10 2.11
N ASP A 3 -5.33 28.83 1.98
CA ASP A 3 -5.02 28.02 0.80
C ASP A 3 -6.26 27.52 0.03
N GLY A 4 -7.46 27.89 0.47
CA GLY A 4 -8.71 27.44 -0.15
C GLY A 4 -8.98 28.00 -1.54
N SER A 5 -8.19 28.97 -2.01
CA SER A 5 -8.28 29.58 -3.34
C SER A 5 -7.15 29.16 -4.29
N ALA A 6 -6.25 28.27 -3.86
CA ALA A 6 -5.19 27.78 -4.72
C ALA A 6 -5.79 26.92 -5.85
N GLN A 7 -5.45 27.24 -7.09
CA GLN A 7 -5.92 26.49 -8.27
C GLN A 7 -5.22 25.13 -8.42
N GLN A 8 -4.16 24.89 -7.66
CA GLN A 8 -3.35 23.67 -7.72
C GLN A 8 -3.06 23.17 -6.32
N LEU A 9 -3.35 21.88 -6.09
CA LEU A 9 -3.00 21.15 -4.89
C LEU A 9 -1.93 20.12 -5.26
N SER A 10 -0.87 20.02 -4.46
CA SER A 10 0.13 18.95 -4.60
C SER A 10 -0.13 17.87 -3.56
N LEU A 11 -0.13 16.61 -4.01
CA LEU A 11 -0.24 15.45 -3.14
C LEU A 11 1.15 14.79 -3.03
N PRO A 12 1.95 15.13 -2.01
CA PRO A 12 3.28 14.54 -1.84
C PRO A 12 3.16 13.04 -1.56
N ASP A 13 4.12 12.27 -2.08
CA ASP A 13 4.23 10.83 -1.88
C ASP A 13 2.97 10.04 -2.29
N ALA A 14 2.12 10.63 -3.15
CA ALA A 14 0.99 9.92 -3.75
C ALA A 14 1.47 9.21 -5.01
N ASP A 15 1.17 7.91 -5.09
CA ASP A 15 1.32 7.14 -6.30
C ASP A 15 0.30 7.64 -7.34
N ALA A 16 0.78 7.97 -8.55
CA ALA A 16 -0.04 8.52 -9.61
C ALA A 16 -1.09 7.50 -10.13
N ASP A 17 -0.71 6.23 -10.22
CA ASP A 17 -1.59 5.16 -10.70
C ASP A 17 -2.68 4.88 -9.67
N ALA A 18 -2.33 4.90 -8.37
CA ALA A 18 -3.32 4.80 -7.31
C ALA A 18 -4.28 6.01 -7.30
N PHE A 19 -3.75 7.21 -7.55
CA PHE A 19 -4.58 8.42 -7.62
C PHE A 19 -5.55 8.40 -8.81
N GLU A 20 -5.16 7.85 -9.95
CA GLU A 20 -6.06 7.68 -11.10
C GLU A 20 -7.29 6.83 -10.74
N VAL A 21 -7.08 5.74 -9.99
CA VAL A 21 -8.19 4.88 -9.50
C VAL A 21 -9.09 5.65 -8.52
N VAL A 22 -8.50 6.41 -7.59
CA VAL A 22 -9.27 7.23 -6.64
C VAL A 22 -10.10 8.28 -7.40
N LEU A 23 -9.50 8.94 -8.38
CA LEU A 23 -10.18 9.94 -9.19
C LEU A 23 -11.35 9.32 -9.97
N GLY A 24 -11.13 8.17 -10.60
CA GLY A 24 -12.18 7.41 -11.27
C GLY A 24 -13.36 7.17 -10.34
N TRP A 25 -13.11 6.63 -9.14
CA TRP A 25 -14.14 6.37 -8.14
C TRP A 25 -14.91 7.62 -7.74
N VAL A 26 -14.23 8.75 -7.50
CA VAL A 26 -14.91 10.02 -7.13
C VAL A 26 -15.90 10.48 -8.20
N TYR A 27 -15.62 10.19 -9.48
CA TYR A 27 -16.47 10.61 -10.59
C TYR A 27 -17.53 9.59 -11.01
N THR A 28 -17.32 8.29 -10.73
CA THR A 28 -18.21 7.21 -11.21
C THR A 28 -18.83 6.37 -10.11
N ASP A 29 -18.46 6.61 -8.84
CA ASP A 29 -18.83 5.81 -7.66
C ASP A 29 -18.48 4.31 -7.78
N THR A 30 -17.58 3.98 -8.70
CA THR A 30 -17.17 2.61 -9.02
C THR A 30 -15.65 2.57 -9.16
N ALA A 31 -15.01 1.59 -8.52
CA ALA A 31 -13.58 1.37 -8.60
C ALA A 31 -13.32 -0.07 -9.02
N ASP A 32 -12.82 -0.26 -10.24
CA ASP A 32 -12.11 -1.50 -10.59
C ASP A 32 -10.68 -1.35 -10.08
N ILE A 33 -10.41 -1.88 -8.88
CA ILE A 33 -9.14 -1.68 -8.18
C ILE A 33 -8.20 -2.84 -8.54
N PRO A 34 -7.12 -2.61 -9.29
CA PRO A 34 -6.13 -3.66 -9.54
C PRO A 34 -5.45 -4.07 -8.24
N ALA A 35 -5.26 -5.38 -8.03
CA ALA A 35 -4.66 -5.91 -6.80
C ALA A 35 -3.28 -5.30 -6.49
N ALA A 36 -2.49 -5.00 -7.54
CA ALA A 36 -1.18 -4.36 -7.39
C ALA A 36 -1.24 -2.93 -6.83
N LEU A 37 -2.35 -2.21 -7.07
CA LEU A 37 -2.54 -0.83 -6.62
C LEU A 37 -3.37 -0.74 -5.33
N ALA A 38 -4.02 -1.82 -4.91
CA ALA A 38 -5.00 -1.81 -3.82
C ALA A 38 -4.46 -1.22 -2.50
N ALA A 39 -3.21 -1.53 -2.13
CA ALA A 39 -2.59 -0.94 -0.94
C ALA A 39 -2.39 0.59 -1.07
N GLY A 40 -1.92 1.05 -2.24
CA GLY A 40 -1.76 2.48 -2.52
C GLY A 40 -3.09 3.23 -2.56
N VAL A 41 -4.12 2.63 -3.17
CA VAL A 41 -5.48 3.18 -3.21
C VAL A 41 -6.07 3.26 -1.80
N ALA A 42 -5.91 2.22 -0.98
CA ALA A 42 -6.40 2.22 0.40
C ALA A 42 -5.72 3.31 1.25
N GLU A 43 -4.40 3.47 1.12
CA GLU A 43 -3.64 4.53 1.79
C GLU A 43 -4.12 5.93 1.37
N LEU A 44 -4.28 6.15 0.06
CA LEU A 44 -4.67 7.44 -0.46
C LEU A 44 -6.12 7.78 -0.11
N ALA A 45 -7.01 6.80 -0.14
CA ALA A 45 -8.40 6.94 0.30
C ALA A 45 -8.48 7.32 1.79
N ASP A 46 -7.65 6.72 2.65
CA ASP A 46 -7.58 7.10 4.07
C ASP A 46 -7.09 8.56 4.24
N ARG A 47 -6.03 8.94 3.53
CA ARG A 47 -5.49 10.32 3.54
C ARG A 47 -6.48 11.37 3.03
N LEU A 48 -7.29 11.01 2.04
CA LEU A 48 -8.30 11.89 1.43
C LEU A 48 -9.67 11.79 2.11
N LEU A 49 -9.78 11.02 3.20
CA LEU A 49 -11.02 10.85 3.97
C LEU A 49 -12.18 10.26 3.15
N LEU A 50 -11.88 9.24 2.35
CA LEU A 50 -12.82 8.47 1.53
C LEU A 50 -13.00 7.06 2.13
N PRO A 51 -13.77 6.90 3.22
CA PRO A 51 -13.82 5.64 3.96
C PRO A 51 -14.42 4.49 3.14
N GLU A 52 -15.40 4.75 2.28
CA GLU A 52 -16.04 3.72 1.44
C GLU A 52 -15.03 3.10 0.45
N LEU A 53 -14.26 3.95 -0.24
CA LEU A 53 -13.20 3.51 -1.14
C LEU A 53 -12.08 2.78 -0.39
N ARG A 54 -11.72 3.27 0.80
CA ARG A 54 -10.72 2.60 1.65
C ARG A 54 -11.15 1.17 1.97
N GLU A 55 -12.40 0.95 2.40
CA GLU A 55 -12.88 -0.39 2.72
C GLU A 55 -12.91 -1.31 1.48
N GLN A 56 -13.31 -0.78 0.31
CA GLN A 56 -13.26 -1.52 -0.95
C GLN A 56 -11.82 -1.95 -1.30
N ALA A 57 -10.87 -1.03 -1.20
CA ALA A 57 -9.47 -1.30 -1.48
C ALA A 57 -8.85 -2.29 -0.48
N VAL A 58 -9.19 -2.16 0.82
CA VAL A 58 -8.77 -3.11 1.87
C VAL A 58 -9.30 -4.52 1.59
N ALA A 59 -10.55 -4.66 1.14
CA ALA A 59 -11.09 -5.96 0.76
C ALA A 59 -10.30 -6.60 -0.39
N VAL A 60 -9.88 -5.80 -1.38
CA VAL A 60 -9.02 -6.28 -2.48
C VAL A 60 -7.63 -6.67 -1.97
N VAL A 61 -7.03 -5.88 -1.06
CA VAL A 61 -5.76 -6.24 -0.41
C VAL A 61 -5.87 -7.60 0.25
N GLU A 62 -6.90 -7.82 1.06
CA GLU A 62 -7.13 -9.11 1.75
C GLU A 62 -7.33 -10.28 0.79
N ALA A 63 -8.12 -10.08 -0.27
CA ALA A 63 -8.35 -11.11 -1.27
C ALA A 63 -7.08 -11.45 -2.08
N SER A 64 -6.14 -10.52 -2.19
CA SER A 64 -4.89 -10.67 -2.94
C SER A 64 -3.72 -11.26 -2.13
N VAL A 65 -3.94 -11.55 -0.85
CA VAL A 65 -2.87 -12.05 0.03
C VAL A 65 -2.34 -13.39 -0.47
N SER A 66 -1.02 -13.49 -0.53
CA SER A 66 -0.31 -14.71 -0.89
C SER A 66 0.91 -14.90 0.01
N ALA A 67 1.49 -16.11 -0.04
CA ALA A 67 2.68 -16.42 0.74
C ALA A 67 3.88 -15.51 0.40
N SER A 68 3.95 -14.97 -0.82
CA SER A 68 4.99 -14.05 -1.26
C SER A 68 4.71 -12.58 -0.92
N THR A 69 3.44 -12.19 -0.75
CA THR A 69 3.05 -10.78 -0.57
C THR A 69 2.76 -10.42 0.89
N VAL A 70 2.39 -11.39 1.73
CA VAL A 70 1.95 -11.12 3.10
C VAL A 70 2.97 -10.36 3.95
N ALA A 71 4.27 -10.61 3.78
CA ALA A 71 5.31 -9.93 4.57
C ALA A 71 5.38 -8.43 4.26
N ALA A 72 5.32 -8.07 2.98
CA ALA A 72 5.27 -6.68 2.55
C ALA A 72 3.97 -5.99 3.00
N LEU A 73 2.84 -6.69 2.90
CA LEU A 73 1.54 -6.17 3.34
C LEU A 73 1.47 -5.94 4.87
N LEU A 74 2.09 -6.82 5.66
CA LEU A 74 2.19 -6.65 7.11
C LEU A 74 2.99 -5.39 7.47
N LEU A 75 4.16 -5.21 6.84
CA LEU A 75 5.01 -4.04 7.07
C LEU A 75 4.30 -2.74 6.63
N TRP A 76 3.66 -2.78 5.48
CA TRP A 76 2.88 -1.65 4.99
C TRP A 76 1.75 -1.30 5.98
N ALA A 77 0.90 -2.27 6.36
CA ALA A 77 -0.25 -2.02 7.23
C ALA A 77 0.17 -1.55 8.64
N GLU A 78 1.30 -2.03 9.17
CA GLU A 78 1.86 -1.55 10.44
C GLU A 78 2.36 -0.10 10.35
N ALA A 79 2.88 0.30 9.19
CA ALA A 79 3.28 1.67 8.93
C ALA A 79 2.09 2.60 8.63
N ARG A 80 0.87 2.07 8.47
CA ARG A 80 -0.36 2.85 8.32
C ARG A 80 -1.06 2.96 9.68
N GLY A 81 -1.67 4.12 9.93
CA GLY A 81 -2.23 4.46 11.23
C GLY A 81 -3.41 3.57 11.69
N PRO A 82 -4.14 3.97 12.74
CA PRO A 82 -5.17 3.15 13.37
C PRO A 82 -6.25 2.58 12.44
N ALA A 83 -6.54 3.24 11.31
CA ALA A 83 -7.50 2.80 10.30
C ALA A 83 -7.20 1.40 9.74
N PHE A 84 -5.94 0.96 9.75
CA PHE A 84 -5.51 -0.32 9.19
C PHE A 84 -5.24 -1.40 10.25
N SER A 85 -5.50 -1.10 11.53
CA SER A 85 -5.25 -2.03 12.65
C SER A 85 -6.02 -3.35 12.55
N ALA A 86 -7.27 -3.28 12.07
CA ALA A 86 -8.11 -4.46 11.86
C ALA A 86 -7.57 -5.34 10.72
N LEU A 87 -7.17 -4.72 9.60
CA LEU A 87 -6.51 -5.40 8.49
C LEU A 87 -5.20 -6.06 8.96
N LEU A 88 -4.35 -5.32 9.68
CA LEU A 88 -3.10 -5.84 10.23
C LEU A 88 -3.33 -7.08 11.10
N SER A 89 -4.38 -7.07 11.91
CA SER A 89 -4.74 -8.21 12.76
C SER A 89 -5.14 -9.44 11.93
N ARG A 90 -5.94 -9.24 10.87
CA ARG A 90 -6.33 -10.31 9.94
C ARG A 90 -5.14 -10.86 9.16
N LEU A 91 -4.26 -9.99 8.66
CA LEU A 91 -3.03 -10.39 7.98
C LEU A 91 -2.09 -11.21 8.89
N LYS A 92 -1.97 -10.83 10.17
CA LYS A 92 -1.21 -11.61 11.16
C LYS A 92 -1.81 -13.00 11.37
N GLY A 93 -3.13 -13.10 11.48
CA GLY A 93 -3.83 -14.39 11.56
C GLY A 93 -3.52 -15.27 10.34
N TRP A 94 -3.68 -14.70 9.14
CA TRP A 94 -3.38 -15.39 7.89
C TRP A 94 -1.93 -15.87 7.82
N TYR A 95 -0.96 -15.04 8.21
CA TYR A 95 0.46 -15.40 8.23
C TYR A 95 0.73 -16.59 9.14
N VAL A 96 0.14 -16.61 10.35
CA VAL A 96 0.33 -17.72 11.31
C VAL A 96 -0.25 -19.02 10.74
N GLU A 97 -1.44 -18.97 10.15
CA GLU A 97 -2.07 -20.14 9.52
C GLU A 97 -1.27 -20.68 8.32
N ASN A 98 -0.56 -19.81 7.59
CA ASN A 98 0.16 -20.14 6.37
C ASN A 98 1.69 -20.11 6.51
N HIS A 99 2.21 -20.13 7.74
CA HIS A 99 3.62 -19.84 8.03
C HIS A 99 4.60 -20.69 7.21
N GLU A 100 4.36 -21.99 7.09
CA GLU A 100 5.22 -22.91 6.30
C GLU A 100 5.28 -22.53 4.81
N ALA A 101 4.15 -22.09 4.25
CA ALA A 101 4.09 -21.62 2.86
C ALA A 101 4.88 -20.32 2.68
N VAL A 102 4.77 -19.40 3.64
CA VAL A 102 5.53 -18.13 3.65
C VAL A 102 7.02 -18.39 3.75
N MET A 103 7.45 -19.26 4.67
CA MET A 103 8.86 -19.62 4.83
C MET A 103 9.43 -20.31 3.60
N ARG A 104 8.62 -21.11 2.89
CA ARG A 104 9.03 -21.71 1.61
C ARG A 104 9.17 -20.66 0.51
N ALA A 105 8.21 -19.73 0.41
CA ALA A 105 8.27 -18.64 -0.55
C ALA A 105 9.53 -17.78 -0.32
N ALA A 106 9.81 -17.39 0.92
CA ALA A 106 10.99 -16.60 1.30
C ALA A 106 12.33 -17.28 0.99
N ARG A 107 12.37 -18.62 0.99
CA ARG A 107 13.55 -19.42 0.60
C ARG A 107 13.73 -19.52 -0.92
N SER A 108 12.79 -19.00 -1.72
CA SER A 108 12.96 -18.96 -3.17
C SER A 108 13.99 -17.88 -3.57
N PRO A 109 14.91 -18.18 -4.51
CA PRO A 109 15.96 -17.23 -4.90
C PRO A 109 15.44 -15.89 -5.44
N ARG A 110 14.19 -15.84 -5.93
CA ARG A 110 13.57 -14.64 -6.51
C ARG A 110 13.38 -13.52 -5.48
N LEU A 111 12.93 -13.84 -4.28
CA LEU A 111 12.68 -12.83 -3.24
C LEU A 111 13.99 -12.22 -2.71
N ILE A 112 15.06 -13.02 -2.62
CA ILE A 112 16.40 -12.50 -2.27
C ILE A 112 16.88 -11.50 -3.33
N VAL A 113 16.64 -11.78 -4.61
CA VAL A 113 17.03 -10.88 -5.72
C VAL A 113 16.19 -9.60 -5.74
N GLU A 114 14.88 -9.67 -5.48
CA GLU A 114 14.03 -8.47 -5.36
C GLU A 114 14.43 -7.61 -4.16
N LEU A 115 14.68 -8.23 -3.00
CA LEU A 115 15.11 -7.51 -1.80
C LEU A 115 16.48 -6.85 -1.99
N MET A 116 17.43 -7.51 -2.68
CA MET A 116 18.72 -6.92 -3.04
C MET A 116 18.58 -5.76 -4.04
N ARG A 117 17.62 -5.84 -4.96
CA ARG A 117 17.35 -4.76 -5.92
C ARG A 117 16.75 -3.54 -5.23
N ASP A 118 15.84 -3.74 -4.28
CA ASP A 118 15.23 -2.65 -3.49
C ASP A 118 16.22 -2.00 -2.51
N ILE A 119 17.11 -2.78 -1.91
CA ILE A 119 18.21 -2.24 -1.09
C ILE A 119 19.18 -1.41 -1.96
N SER A 120 19.42 -1.83 -3.20
CA SER A 120 20.32 -1.14 -4.13
C SER A 120 19.68 0.11 -4.77
N SER A 121 18.36 0.17 -4.84
CA SER A 121 17.62 1.31 -5.40
C SER A 121 17.28 2.39 -4.37
N SER A 122 17.50 2.14 -3.07
CA SER A 122 17.31 3.16 -2.03
C SER A 122 18.41 4.23 -2.12
N PRO A 123 18.07 5.51 -2.37
CA PRO A 123 19.06 6.56 -2.55
C PRO A 123 19.75 6.88 -1.21
N SER A 124 21.04 6.57 -1.15
CA SER A 124 21.91 6.95 -0.05
C SER A 124 21.90 8.47 0.16
N LYS A 125 21.58 8.86 1.39
CA LYS A 125 21.39 10.23 1.89
C LYS A 125 22.49 11.22 1.45
N ARG A 126 22.00 12.37 0.98
CA ARG A 126 22.45 13.75 1.28
C ARG A 126 23.91 14.09 0.98
N ALA A 127 24.13 14.66 -0.20
CA ALA A 127 25.18 15.65 -0.41
C ALA A 127 25.00 16.78 0.61
N ARG A 128 25.96 16.91 1.52
CA ARG A 128 26.07 18.04 2.45
C ARG A 128 27.08 19.00 1.85
N THR A 129 26.58 20.18 1.52
CA THR A 129 27.27 21.36 1.00
C THR A 129 28.53 21.70 1.79
N LEU A 130 29.60 22.07 1.07
CA LEU A 130 30.41 23.27 1.30
C LEU A 130 31.13 23.63 -0.01
#